data_AF-A0A6V7UR67-F1
#
_entry.id   AF-A0A6V7UR67-F1
#
_cell.length_a   1.000
_cell.length_b   1.000
_cell.length_c   1.000
_cell.angle_alpha   90.00
_cell.angle_beta   90.00
_cell.angle_gamma   90.00
#
_symmetry.space_group_name_H-M   'P 1'
#
loop_
_entity.id
_entity.type
_entity.pdbx_description
1 polymer ?
#
loop_
_entity_poly.entity_id
_entity_poly.type
_entity_poly.pdbx_seq_one_letter_code
_entity_poly.pdbx_strand_id
1 'polypeptide(L)'
;MDIRSCHFAYTNSLEAFRISEDGWCVNDTLLVIGKDEVIRPCAPWEKYCSTTIITIQKSFTSINRQCAEECSRNCESTGYGQDQVSCTDCCEENNCNSNFTLEYYYSVMGRQFTSWTRPVKNEAKFNEKNGLKFLY
;
A
#
# COMPACT_ATOMS: atom_id res chain seq x y z
N MET A 1 14.41 -23.37 -14.73
CA MET A 1 14.26 -22.25 -13.79
C MET A 1 12.99 -21.55 -14.19
N ASP A 2 11.92 -21.68 -13.41
CA ASP A 2 10.65 -21.03 -13.73
C ASP A 2 10.78 -19.53 -13.45
N ILE A 3 10.60 -18.73 -14.50
CA ILE A 3 10.56 -17.27 -14.42
C ILE A 3 9.24 -16.92 -13.75
N ARG A 4 9.30 -16.34 -12.54
CA ARG A 4 8.11 -15.83 -11.84
C ARG A 4 7.71 -14.50 -12.45
N SER A 5 6.41 -14.23 -12.44
CA SER A 5 5.87 -12.92 -12.81
C SER A 5 4.98 -12.40 -11.70
N CYS A 6 5.05 -11.11 -11.45
CA CYS A 6 4.17 -10.45 -10.49
C CYS A 6 3.33 -9.39 -11.20
N HIS A 7 2.20 -9.04 -10.58
CA HIS A 7 1.43 -7.87 -10.96
C HIS A 7 2.17 -6.61 -10.51
N PHE A 8 2.26 -5.61 -11.36
CA PHE A 8 2.84 -4.29 -11.08
C PHE A 8 1.73 -3.25 -10.99
N ALA A 9 1.94 -2.21 -10.18
CA ALA A 9 1.02 -1.10 -10.15
C ALA A 9 1.16 -0.30 -11.45
N TYR A 10 0.04 -0.05 -12.13
CA TYR A 10 0.02 0.85 -13.28
C TYR A 10 -0.13 2.28 -12.78
N THR A 11 0.96 3.05 -12.80
CA THR A 11 0.87 4.51 -12.64
C THR A 11 1.08 5.13 -14.01
N ASN A 12 -0.02 5.56 -14.65
CA ASN A 12 0.06 6.30 -15.90
C ASN A 12 0.55 7.73 -15.64
N SER A 13 1.85 7.91 -15.40
CA SER A 13 2.43 9.24 -15.15
C SER A 13 2.82 9.97 -16.43
N LEU A 14 2.61 9.37 -17.61
CA LEU A 14 3.12 9.88 -18.90
C LEU A 14 2.07 9.99 -20.02
N GLU A 15 0.87 9.42 -19.88
CA GLU A 15 -0.21 9.63 -20.87
C GLU A 15 -1.32 10.51 -20.31
N ALA A 16 -1.83 11.42 -21.16
CA ALA A 16 -2.89 12.35 -20.80
C ALA A 16 -4.13 11.59 -20.31
N PHE A 17 -4.54 11.87 -19.07
CA PHE A 17 -5.75 11.39 -18.41
C PHE A 17 -6.90 11.13 -19.40
N ARG A 18 -7.15 9.86 -19.72
CA ARG A 18 -8.42 9.46 -20.31
C ARG A 18 -9.42 9.34 -19.17
N ILE A 19 -10.53 10.06 -19.29
CA ILE A 19 -11.59 10.27 -18.28
C ILE A 19 -12.25 8.94 -17.79
N SER A 20 -11.89 7.78 -18.34
CA SER A 20 -12.39 6.46 -17.93
C SER A 20 -11.46 5.68 -16.99
N GLU A 21 -10.30 6.22 -16.59
CA GLU A 21 -9.30 5.51 -15.76
C GLU A 21 -9.47 5.72 -14.24
N ASP A 22 -10.70 5.90 -13.76
CA ASP A 22 -11.02 5.75 -12.33
C ASP A 22 -10.98 4.26 -11.88
N GLY A 23 -10.22 3.41 -12.58
CA GLY A 23 -10.17 1.96 -12.41
C GLY A 23 -9.87 1.48 -10.99
N TRP A 24 -9.28 2.34 -10.15
CA TRP A 24 -8.96 2.02 -8.75
C TRP A 24 -10.19 1.80 -7.86
N CYS A 25 -11.34 2.40 -8.20
CA CYS A 25 -12.61 2.28 -7.45
C CYS A 25 -13.69 1.53 -8.25
N VAL A 26 -13.34 0.98 -9.41
CA VAL A 26 -14.32 0.41 -10.34
C VAL A 26 -14.39 -1.11 -10.16
N ASN A 27 -15.61 -1.64 -10.19
CA ASN A 27 -15.91 -3.07 -10.19
C ASN A 27 -14.99 -3.87 -11.13
N ASP A 28 -14.57 -5.06 -10.71
CA ASP A 28 -13.72 -6.02 -11.43
C ASP A 28 -14.14 -6.26 -12.91
N THR A 29 -15.40 -6.00 -13.27
CA THR A 29 -15.93 -6.12 -14.63
C THR A 29 -15.58 -4.98 -15.59
N LEU A 30 -15.15 -3.82 -15.09
CA LEU A 30 -14.86 -2.63 -15.88
C LEU A 30 -13.36 -2.29 -15.92
N LEU A 31 -12.55 -2.96 -15.10
CA LEU A 31 -11.10 -2.94 -15.16
C LEU A 31 -10.60 -3.78 -16.34
N VAL A 32 -10.60 -3.19 -17.53
CA VAL A 32 -9.92 -3.76 -18.70
C VAL A 32 -8.45 -3.36 -18.65
N ILE A 33 -7.70 -3.95 -17.73
CA ILE A 33 -6.24 -3.83 -17.70
C ILE A 33 -5.67 -4.95 -18.57
N GLY A 34 -4.90 -4.59 -19.60
CA GLY A 34 -4.19 -5.59 -20.40
C GLY A 34 -3.24 -6.37 -19.50
N LYS A 35 -3.40 -7.71 -19.41
CA LYS A 35 -2.52 -8.56 -18.59
C LYS A 35 -1.05 -8.34 -18.92
N ASP A 36 -0.75 -8.05 -20.18
CA ASP A 36 0.58 -7.84 -20.73
C ASP A 36 1.21 -6.50 -20.31
N GLU A 37 0.38 -5.55 -19.85
CA GLU A 37 0.80 -4.21 -19.45
C GLU A 37 1.27 -4.17 -17.99
N VAL A 38 0.64 -5.01 -17.15
CA VAL A 38 0.81 -5.01 -15.69
C VAL A 38 1.50 -6.25 -15.14
N ILE A 39 1.60 -7.35 -15.88
CA ILE A 39 2.35 -8.54 -15.45
C ILE A 39 3.75 -8.46 -16.03
N ARG A 40 4.77 -8.42 -15.17
CA ARG A 40 6.18 -8.43 -15.59
C ARG A 40 6.91 -9.61 -14.96
N PRO A 41 7.86 -10.22 -15.71
CA PRO A 41 8.74 -11.23 -15.15
C PRO A 41 9.67 -10.59 -14.11
N CYS A 42 9.84 -11.26 -12.98
CA CYS A 42 10.77 -10.89 -11.92
C CYS A 42 12.19 -11.34 -12.25
N ALA A 43 13.16 -10.70 -11.61
CA ALA A 43 14.54 -11.16 -11.65
C ALA A 43 14.68 -12.52 -10.93
N PRO A 44 15.66 -13.37 -11.30
CA PRO A 44 15.79 -14.72 -10.74
C PRO A 44 16.02 -14.79 -9.22
N TRP A 45 16.50 -13.71 -8.60
CA TRP A 45 16.72 -13.60 -7.15
C TRP A 45 15.52 -13.05 -6.39
N GLU A 46 14.52 -12.49 -7.08
CA GLU A 46 13.29 -11.98 -6.47
C GLU A 46 12.31 -13.13 -6.22
N LYS A 47 12.10 -13.48 -4.95
CA LYS A 47 11.31 -14.64 -4.55
C LYS A 47 9.85 -14.30 -4.23
N TYR A 48 9.54 -13.02 -4.04
CA TYR A 48 8.25 -12.55 -3.54
C TYR A 48 7.58 -11.57 -4.51
N CYS A 49 6.26 -11.66 -4.61
CA CYS A 49 5.44 -10.55 -5.09
C CYS A 49 5.03 -9.71 -3.89
N SER A 50 5.39 -8.43 -3.90
CA SER A 50 5.08 -7.45 -2.87
C SER A 50 3.92 -6.55 -3.27
N THR A 51 3.08 -6.22 -2.30
CA THR A 51 2.03 -5.20 -2.38
C THR A 51 2.15 -4.26 -1.19
N THR A 52 2.37 -2.99 -1.46
CA THR A 52 2.46 -1.96 -0.43
C THR A 52 1.32 -0.98 -0.59
N ILE A 53 0.46 -0.87 0.42
CA ILE A 53 -0.68 0.03 0.46
C ILE A 53 -0.30 1.24 1.30
N ILE A 54 -0.46 2.43 0.74
CA ILE A 54 -0.13 3.69 1.36
C ILE A 54 -1.41 4.47 1.63
N THR A 55 -1.54 4.93 2.87
CA THR A 55 -2.64 5.79 3.31
C THR A 55 -2.08 7.03 4.00
N ILE A 56 -2.79 8.15 3.91
CA ILE A 56 -2.48 9.39 4.60
C ILE A 56 -3.74 9.81 5.35
N GLN A 57 -3.64 10.00 6.67
CA GLN A 57 -4.78 10.31 7.53
C GLN A 57 -5.94 9.31 7.36
N LYS A 58 -5.61 8.01 7.28
CA LYS A 58 -6.55 6.90 7.02
C LYS A 58 -7.28 6.96 5.66
N SER A 59 -6.96 7.93 4.81
CA SER A 59 -7.46 7.99 3.44
C SER A 59 -6.53 7.19 2.52
N PHE A 60 -7.09 6.38 1.65
CA PHE A 60 -6.33 5.68 0.61
C PHE A 60 -5.57 6.69 -0.25
N THR A 61 -4.28 6.43 -0.47
CA THR A 61 -3.41 7.29 -1.31
C THR A 61 -2.96 6.54 -2.54
N SER A 62 -2.34 5.37 -2.36
CA SER A 62 -1.84 4.57 -3.46
C SER A 62 -1.59 3.12 -3.05
N ILE A 63 -1.43 2.26 -4.04
CA ILE A 63 -0.97 0.89 -3.88
C ILE A 63 0.15 0.63 -4.88
N ASN A 64 1.30 0.17 -4.37
CA ASN A 64 2.45 -0.21 -5.16
C ASN A 64 2.55 -1.73 -5.20
N ARG A 65 2.81 -2.31 -6.36
CA ARG A 65 3.01 -3.75 -6.53
C ARG A 65 4.28 -3.97 -7.33
N GLN A 66 5.12 -4.89 -6.86
CA GLN A 66 6.43 -5.17 -7.46
C GLN A 66 6.96 -6.56 -7.08
N CYS A 67 8.00 -7.00 -7.78
CA CYS A 67 8.83 -8.12 -7.33
C CYS A 67 9.74 -7.67 -6.18
N ALA A 68 10.09 -8.60 -5.29
CA ALA A 68 10.96 -8.32 -4.15
C ALA A 68 11.86 -9.53 -3.82
N GLU A 69 13.11 -9.24 -3.47
CA GLU A 69 14.07 -10.23 -2.95
C GLU A 69 13.73 -10.64 -1.52
N GLU A 70 13.46 -9.65 -0.67
CA GLU A 70 13.02 -9.80 0.70
C GLU A 70 11.72 -9.03 0.90
N CYS A 71 10.86 -9.53 1.80
CA CYS A 71 9.65 -8.82 2.16
C CYS A 71 9.30 -8.95 3.64
N SER A 72 9.12 -7.79 4.28
CA SER A 72 8.55 -7.68 5.61
C SER A 72 7.04 -7.45 5.53
N ARG A 73 6.26 -8.36 6.12
CA ARG A 73 4.81 -8.16 6.30
C ARG A 73 4.55 -7.27 7.51
N ASN A 74 4.86 -5.98 7.38
CA ASN A 74 4.71 -4.99 8.44
C ASN A 74 3.93 -3.77 7.95
N CYS A 75 3.40 -3.01 8.92
CA CYS A 75 2.87 -1.68 8.69
C CYS A 75 3.80 -0.67 9.37
N GLU A 76 4.29 0.27 8.60
CA GLU A 76 5.13 1.36 9.06
C GLU A 76 4.32 2.64 9.06
N SER A 77 4.39 3.39 10.15
CA SER A 77 3.76 4.71 10.25
C SER A 77 4.84 5.77 10.32
N THR A 78 4.75 6.75 9.42
CA THR A 78 5.66 7.87 9.30
C THR A 78 4.90 9.18 9.33
N GLY A 79 5.46 10.18 9.99
CA GLY A 79 4.94 11.55 10.02
C GLY A 79 4.51 12.01 11.41
N TYR A 80 4.71 13.30 11.68
CA TYR A 80 4.31 13.99 12.91
C TYR A 80 3.04 14.79 12.61
N GLY A 81 1.88 14.22 12.93
CA GLY A 81 0.56 14.83 12.67
C GLY A 81 0.03 14.65 11.24
N GLN A 82 0.84 14.16 10.30
CA GLN A 82 0.37 13.55 9.05
C GLN A 82 0.63 12.06 9.16
N ASP A 83 -0.38 11.30 9.59
CA ASP A 83 -0.29 9.84 9.73
C ASP A 83 -0.23 9.20 8.35
N GLN A 84 0.97 9.10 7.78
CA GLN A 84 1.20 8.23 6.64
C GLN A 84 1.42 6.82 7.16
N VAL A 85 0.65 5.86 6.67
CA VAL A 85 0.80 4.44 6.99
C VAL A 85 1.04 3.68 5.71
N SER A 86 2.14 2.93 5.68
CA SER A 86 2.53 2.04 4.61
C SER A 86 2.47 0.61 5.11
N CYS A 87 1.53 -0.20 4.60
CA CYS A 87 1.39 -1.60 4.95
C CYS A 87 1.81 -2.48 3.78
N THR A 88 2.76 -3.39 4.02
CA THR A 88 3.25 -4.32 3.01
C THR A 88 2.72 -5.73 3.25
N ASP A 89 2.26 -6.37 2.18
CA ASP A 89 1.90 -7.78 2.16
C ASP A 89 2.56 -8.50 0.98
N CYS A 90 2.88 -9.78 1.18
CA CYS A 90 3.71 -10.53 0.24
C CYS A 90 3.30 -11.99 0.11
N CYS A 91 3.53 -12.52 -1.08
CA CYS A 91 3.24 -13.90 -1.45
C CYS A 91 4.30 -14.43 -2.41
N GLU A 92 4.42 -15.76 -2.51
CA GLU A 92 5.50 -16.42 -3.26
C GLU A 92 5.02 -17.02 -4.60
N GLU A 93 3.71 -17.12 -4.81
CA GLU A 93 3.13 -17.75 -5.99
C GLU A 93 3.16 -16.82 -7.22
N ASN A 94 3.13 -17.41 -8.42
CA ASN A 94 3.12 -16.64 -9.65
C ASN A 94 1.85 -15.77 -9.75
N ASN A 95 2.03 -14.46 -9.96
CA ASN A 95 0.94 -13.48 -10.05
C ASN A 95 -0.02 -13.47 -8.84
N CYS A 96 0.46 -13.80 -7.64
CA CYS A 96 -0.37 -13.91 -6.44
C CYS A 96 -0.85 -12.57 -5.88
N ASN A 97 -0.21 -11.47 -6.26
CA ASN A 97 -0.54 -10.11 -5.80
C ASN A 97 -1.60 -9.41 -6.67
N SER A 98 -2.36 -10.16 -7.47
CA SER A 98 -3.44 -9.66 -8.35
C SER A 98 -4.79 -9.54 -7.65
N ASN A 99 -4.84 -9.47 -6.33
CA ASN A 99 -6.07 -9.25 -5.58
C ASN A 99 -6.36 -7.74 -5.47
N PHE A 100 -7.55 -7.31 -5.91
CA PHE A 100 -8.01 -5.92 -5.90
C PHE A 100 -9.23 -5.73 -4.99
N THR A 101 -9.69 -6.77 -4.29
CA THR A 101 -10.92 -6.67 -3.52
C THR A 101 -10.75 -5.77 -2.30
N LEU A 102 -11.86 -5.18 -1.90
CA LEU A 102 -11.90 -4.31 -0.73
C LEU A 102 -11.62 -5.09 0.57
N GLU A 103 -12.02 -6.37 0.63
CA GLU A 103 -11.71 -7.25 1.77
C GLU A 103 -10.21 -7.45 1.93
N TYR A 104 -9.49 -7.64 0.81
CA TYR A 104 -8.04 -7.76 0.85
C TYR A 104 -7.41 -6.46 1.38
N TYR A 105 -7.83 -5.31 0.87
CA TYR A 105 -7.38 -4.00 1.35
C TYR A 105 -7.57 -3.87 2.88
N TYR A 106 -8.77 -4.17 3.40
CA TYR A 106 -9.03 -4.11 4.83
C TYR A 106 -8.20 -5.10 5.63
N SER A 107 -7.92 -6.30 5.09
CA SER A 107 -7.10 -7.29 5.78
C SER A 107 -5.63 -6.85 5.96
N VAL A 108 -5.08 -6.14 4.98
CA VAL A 108 -3.70 -5.63 5.02
C VAL A 108 -3.65 -4.41 5.95
N MET A 109 -4.57 -3.45 5.75
CA MET A 109 -4.63 -2.24 6.57
C MET A 109 -5.10 -2.50 8.01
N GLY A 110 -5.75 -3.63 8.29
CA GLY A 110 -6.12 -4.02 9.66
C GLY A 110 -4.91 -4.28 10.56
N ARG A 111 -3.73 -4.48 9.98
CA ARG A 111 -2.45 -4.65 10.70
C ARG A 111 -1.83 -3.31 11.10
N GLN A 112 -2.40 -2.19 10.67
CA GLN A 112 -1.87 -0.87 10.99
C GLN A 112 -1.88 -0.63 12.51
N PHE A 113 -0.75 -0.14 13.02
CA PHE A 113 -0.66 0.39 14.36
C PHE A 113 -0.29 1.87 14.26
N THR A 114 -1.24 2.76 14.52
CA THR A 114 -0.95 4.19 14.60
C THR A 114 -0.61 4.56 16.05
N SER A 115 0.66 4.83 16.30
CA SER A 115 1.14 5.29 17.62
C SER A 115 0.54 6.64 18.00
N TRP A 116 0.16 7.44 17.02
CA TRP A 116 -0.28 8.83 17.18
C TRP A 116 -1.76 8.98 17.54
N THR A 117 -2.44 7.94 18.05
CA THR A 117 -3.77 8.12 18.66
C THR A 117 -3.69 8.53 20.13
N ARG A 118 -2.52 8.40 20.75
CA ARG A 118 -2.26 8.79 22.14
C ARG A 118 -0.86 9.43 22.22
N PRO A 119 -0.72 10.56 22.92
CA PRO A 119 0.61 11.13 23.16
C PRO A 119 1.47 10.15 23.95
N VAL A 120 2.76 10.09 23.65
CA VAL A 120 3.69 9.30 24.46
C VAL A 120 3.80 9.89 25.88
N LYS A 121 4.14 9.08 26.90
CA LYS A 121 4.12 9.51 28.31
C LYS A 121 4.83 10.85 28.59
N ASN A 122 5.94 11.11 27.91
CA ASN A 122 6.71 12.35 28.08
C ASN A 122 6.11 13.53 27.29
N GLU A 123 5.52 13.25 26.14
CA GLU A 123 4.83 14.23 25.30
C GLU A 123 3.52 14.69 25.94
N ALA A 124 2.77 13.79 26.58
CA ALA A 124 1.54 14.14 27.29
C ALA A 124 1.78 15.22 28.36
N LYS A 125 2.88 15.08 29.14
CA LYS A 125 3.30 16.06 30.14
C LYS A 125 3.75 17.39 29.53
N PHE A 126 4.45 17.33 28.39
CA PHE A 126 4.87 18.52 27.66
C PHE A 126 3.67 19.29 27.09
N ASN A 127 2.70 18.57 26.52
CA ASN A 127 1.49 19.15 25.94
C ASN A 127 0.62 19.82 27.01
N GLU A 128 0.42 19.16 28.16
CA GLU A 128 -0.29 19.72 29.31
C GLU A 128 0.38 21.01 29.82
N LYS A 129 1.71 21.01 29.96
CA LYS A 129 2.47 22.17 30.44
C LYS A 129 2.40 23.38 29.48
N ASN A 130 2.33 23.14 28.18
CA ASN A 130 2.33 24.18 27.16
C ASN A 130 0.94 24.53 26.62
N GLY A 131 -0.14 23.96 27.19
CA GLY A 131 -1.51 24.18 26.71
C GLY A 131 -1.75 23.67 25.29
N LEU A 132 -0.94 22.71 24.81
CA LEU A 132 -1.06 22.12 23.48
C LEU A 132 -2.08 20.99 23.52
N LYS A 133 -3.02 20.99 22.58
CA LYS A 133 -3.93 19.86 22.36
C LYS A 133 -3.29 18.90 21.38
N PHE A 134 -3.25 17.63 21.76
CA PHE A 134 -2.88 16.56 20.84
C PHE A 134 -3.97 16.47 19.76
N LEU A 135 -3.55 16.43 18.49
CA LEU A 135 -4.48 16.40 17.35
C LEU A 135 -5.24 15.07 17.37
N TYR A 136 -6.57 15.17 17.40
CA TYR A 136 -7.52 14.06 17.38
C TYR A 136 -8.10 13.87 15.98
#